data_AF-K9RM78-F1
#
_entry.id   AF-K9RM78-F1
#
_cell.length_a   1.000
_cell.length_b   1.000
_cell.length_c   1.000
_cell.angle_alpha   90.00
_cell.angle_beta   90.00
_cell.angle_gamma   90.00
#
_symmetry.space_group_name_H-M   'P 1'
#
loop_
_entity.id
_entity.type
_entity.pdbx_description
1 polymer ?
#
loop_
_entity_poly.entity_id
_entity_poly.type
_entity_poly.pdbx_seq_one_letter_code
_entity_poly.pdbx_strand_id
1 'polypeptide(L)'
;MTFVELKNHQVWHDFTEVLENIDANALIKEHLELCDYKVCGYWDESDNYYEEITLPSNLETELISSSIGLNRNQKFIQLKFILQNLINNNHVRIGELSLIYDENLEFINENWYIDTEFLEKFK
;
A
#
# COMPACT_ATOMS: atom_id res chain seq x y z
N MET A 1 -9.22 22.04 -14.01
CA MET A 1 -9.34 20.75 -13.30
C MET A 1 -10.47 20.93 -12.30
N THR A 2 -11.62 20.29 -12.54
CA THR A 2 -12.82 20.43 -11.69
C THR A 2 -12.78 19.37 -10.60
N PHE A 3 -12.57 19.79 -9.36
CA PHE A 3 -12.70 18.93 -8.19
C PHE A 3 -14.20 18.77 -7.88
N VAL A 4 -14.72 17.56 -8.02
CA VAL A 4 -16.06 17.21 -7.53
C VAL A 4 -15.90 16.66 -6.12
N GLU A 5 -16.31 17.42 -5.11
CA GLU A 5 -16.36 16.92 -3.73
C GLU A 5 -17.56 15.98 -3.58
N LEU A 6 -17.28 14.69 -3.56
CA LEU A 6 -18.27 13.63 -3.39
C LEU A 6 -18.54 13.31 -1.90
N LYS A 7 -18.28 14.23 -0.96
CA LYS A 7 -18.18 13.96 0.50
C LYS A 7 -19.39 13.26 1.16
N ASN A 8 -20.54 13.11 0.49
CA ASN A 8 -21.73 12.37 0.94
C ASN A 8 -22.39 11.55 -0.19
N HIS A 9 -21.64 11.20 -1.24
CA HIS A 9 -22.19 10.47 -2.39
C HIS A 9 -22.30 8.97 -2.07
N GLN A 10 -23.39 8.32 -2.52
CA GLN A 10 -23.66 6.89 -2.29
C GLN A 10 -22.47 5.99 -2.61
N VAL A 11 -21.71 6.33 -3.65
CA VAL A 11 -20.49 5.63 -4.05
C VAL A 11 -19.49 5.43 -2.90
N TRP A 12 -19.37 6.39 -1.97
CA TRP A 12 -18.47 6.22 -0.82
C TRP A 12 -19.08 5.34 0.26
N HIS A 13 -20.40 5.35 0.42
CA HIS A 13 -21.07 4.45 1.34
C HIS A 13 -20.91 3.00 0.87
N ASP A 14 -21.21 2.74 -0.41
CA ASP A 14 -21.06 1.42 -1.02
C ASP A 14 -19.60 0.95 -0.98
N PHE A 15 -18.65 1.86 -1.22
CA PHE A 15 -17.22 1.54 -1.15
C PHE A 15 -16.75 1.23 0.27
N THR A 16 -17.16 2.03 1.26
CA THR A 16 -16.85 1.74 2.66
C THR A 16 -17.46 0.41 3.09
N GLU A 17 -18.69 0.11 2.69
CA GLU A 17 -19.33 -1.19 2.98
C GLU A 17 -18.54 -2.35 2.36
N VAL A 18 -18.08 -2.22 1.11
CA VAL A 18 -17.22 -3.24 0.47
C VAL A 18 -15.91 -3.41 1.25
N LEU A 19 -15.26 -2.31 1.65
CA LEU A 19 -14.00 -2.37 2.41
C LEU A 19 -14.18 -2.92 3.82
N GLU A 20 -15.27 -2.63 4.51
CA GLU A 20 -15.57 -3.20 5.83
C GLU A 20 -15.74 -4.72 5.77
N ASN A 21 -16.14 -5.25 4.62
CA ASN A 21 -16.26 -6.69 4.37
C ASN A 21 -14.95 -7.33 3.87
N ILE A 22 -13.93 -6.54 3.55
CA ILE A 22 -12.60 -7.03 3.14
C ILE A 22 -11.66 -6.89 4.33
N ASP A 23 -11.06 -8.00 4.76
CA ASP A 23 -9.94 -7.93 5.70
C ASP A 23 -8.70 -7.39 4.97
N ALA A 24 -8.58 -6.06 4.93
CA ALA A 24 -7.49 -5.37 4.25
C ALA A 24 -6.11 -5.76 4.81
N ASN A 25 -6.04 -6.11 6.10
CA ASN A 25 -4.81 -6.56 6.75
C ASN A 25 -4.44 -8.00 6.33
N ALA A 26 -5.43 -8.89 6.17
CA ALA A 26 -5.18 -10.20 5.57
C ALA A 26 -4.71 -10.07 4.12
N LEU A 27 -5.37 -9.21 3.33
CA LEU A 27 -5.05 -8.98 1.91
C LEU A 27 -3.61 -8.48 1.71
N ILE A 28 -3.17 -7.49 2.49
CA ILE A 28 -1.78 -6.98 2.39
C ILE A 28 -0.76 -8.02 2.86
N LYS A 29 -1.10 -8.82 3.86
CA LYS A 29 -0.23 -9.87 4.38
C LYS A 29 -0.05 -11.00 3.36
N GLU A 30 -1.13 -11.48 2.76
CA GLU A 30 -1.08 -12.48 1.68
C GLU A 30 -0.25 -11.96 0.51
N HIS A 31 -0.41 -10.69 0.13
CA HIS A 31 0.39 -10.08 -0.92
C HIS A 31 1.90 -10.08 -0.58
N LEU A 32 2.27 -9.68 0.64
CA LEU A 32 3.66 -9.71 1.10
C LEU A 32 4.25 -11.13 1.15
N GLU A 33 3.45 -12.12 1.55
CA GLU A 33 3.87 -13.52 1.56
C GLU A 33 4.08 -14.06 0.14
N LEU A 34 3.21 -13.71 -0.82
CA LEU A 34 3.32 -14.12 -2.22
C LEU A 34 4.56 -13.55 -2.91
N CYS A 35 5.02 -12.36 -2.51
CA CYS A 35 6.26 -11.76 -3.03
C CYS A 35 7.51 -12.08 -2.19
N ASP A 36 7.42 -13.00 -1.21
CA ASP A 36 8.52 -13.35 -0.30
C ASP A 36 9.12 -12.11 0.40
N TYR A 37 8.26 -11.13 0.70
CA TYR A 37 8.65 -9.84 1.30
C TYR A 37 9.69 -9.05 0.48
N LYS A 38 9.77 -9.29 -0.84
CA LYS A 38 10.74 -8.65 -1.72
C LYS A 38 10.11 -7.55 -2.56
N VAL A 39 10.84 -6.45 -2.69
CA VAL A 39 10.53 -5.35 -3.58
C VAL A 39 11.62 -5.28 -4.64
N CYS A 40 11.23 -5.47 -5.91
CA CYS A 40 12.16 -5.54 -7.03
C CYS A 40 12.18 -4.24 -7.83
N GLY A 41 13.37 -3.78 -8.20
CA GLY A 41 13.54 -2.61 -9.07
C GLY A 41 13.07 -1.29 -8.45
N TYR A 42 13.50 -1.01 -7.22
CA TYR A 42 13.10 0.16 -6.46
C TYR A 42 14.02 1.37 -6.72
N TRP A 43 13.41 2.56 -6.81
CA TRP A 43 14.11 3.84 -6.84
C TRP A 43 13.72 4.64 -5.59
N ASP A 44 14.72 5.13 -4.87
CA ASP A 44 14.49 5.99 -3.71
C ASP A 44 14.37 7.47 -4.07
N GLU A 45 14.11 8.32 -3.06
CA GLU A 45 14.01 9.77 -3.23
C GLU A 45 15.33 10.45 -3.64
N SER A 46 16.47 9.75 -3.50
CA SER A 46 17.81 10.22 -3.80
C SER A 46 18.33 9.72 -5.16
N ASP A 47 17.44 9.20 -6.01
CA ASP A 47 17.74 8.58 -7.32
C ASP A 47 18.68 7.35 -7.22
N ASN A 48 18.73 6.67 -6.07
CA ASN A 48 19.45 5.40 -5.94
C ASN A 48 18.55 4.25 -6.39
N TYR A 49 19.13 3.37 -7.20
CA TYR A 49 18.47 2.15 -7.66
C TYR A 49 18.85 0.95 -6.81
N TYR A 50 17.84 0.19 -6.41
CA TYR A 50 17.96 -1.08 -5.70
C TYR A 50 17.32 -2.18 -6.55
N GLU A 51 18.11 -3.16 -6.96
CA GLU A 51 17.63 -4.30 -7.74
C GLU A 51 16.60 -5.12 -6.93
N GLU A 52 16.89 -5.37 -5.66
CA GLU A 52 16.02 -6.07 -4.73
C GLU A 52 16.17 -5.47 -3.33
N ILE A 53 15.05 -5.30 -2.63
CA ILE A 53 14.97 -4.98 -1.21
C ILE A 53 14.19 -6.09 -0.53
N THR A 54 14.77 -6.72 0.50
CA THR A 54 14.07 -7.69 1.34
C THR A 54 13.55 -7.00 2.59
N LEU A 55 12.23 -7.05 2.80
CA LEU A 55 11.59 -6.54 3.99
C LEU A 55 11.60 -7.61 5.10
N PRO A 56 11.55 -7.21 6.38
CA PRO A 56 11.40 -8.16 7.48
C PRO A 56 10.11 -8.96 7.36
N SER A 57 10.11 -10.25 7.71
CA SER A 57 8.89 -11.08 7.64
C SER A 57 7.89 -10.81 8.78
N ASN A 58 8.31 -10.09 9.82
CA ASN A 58 7.51 -9.75 10.99
C ASN A 58 6.87 -8.35 10.89
N LEU A 59 6.54 -7.91 9.68
CA LEU A 59 5.87 -6.64 9.46
C LEU A 59 4.47 -6.64 10.07
N GLU A 60 4.16 -5.53 10.72
CA GLU A 60 2.80 -5.12 11.03
C GLU A 60 2.33 -4.13 9.97
N THR A 61 1.09 -4.32 9.53
CA THR A 61 0.49 -3.54 8.44
C THR A 61 -0.82 -2.95 8.89
N GLU A 62 -1.10 -1.72 8.51
CA GLU A 62 -2.36 -1.05 8.81
C GLU A 62 -2.84 -0.26 7.59
N LEU A 63 -4.12 -0.41 7.25
CA LEU A 63 -4.77 0.40 6.22
C LEU A 63 -4.93 1.84 6.73
N ILE A 64 -4.21 2.79 6.12
CA ILE A 64 -4.24 4.20 6.51
C ILE A 64 -5.09 5.06 5.58
N SER A 65 -5.37 4.58 4.36
CA SER A 65 -6.20 5.30 3.42
C SER A 65 -6.77 4.37 2.36
N SER A 66 -7.96 4.68 1.88
CA SER A 66 -8.60 4.04 0.74
C SER A 66 -9.22 5.10 -0.16
N SER A 67 -9.15 4.91 -1.47
CA SER A 67 -9.71 5.87 -2.43
C SER A 67 -10.18 5.20 -3.71
N ILE A 68 -11.10 5.88 -4.39
CA ILE A 68 -11.49 5.56 -5.77
C ILE A 68 -10.90 6.64 -6.66
N GLY A 69 -10.16 6.21 -7.69
CA GLY A 69 -9.59 7.09 -8.69
C GLY A 69 -10.21 6.89 -10.07
N LEU A 70 -10.00 7.87 -10.93
CA LEU A 70 -10.41 7.87 -12.34
C LEU A 70 -9.21 8.23 -13.20
N ASN A 71 -8.79 7.34 -14.10
CA ASN A 71 -7.71 7.60 -15.06
C ASN A 71 -8.17 7.22 -16.46
N ARG A 72 -8.17 8.18 -17.40
CA ARG A 72 -8.51 7.94 -18.83
C ARG A 72 -9.76 7.06 -19.04
N ASN A 73 -10.82 7.33 -18.25
CA ASN A 73 -12.10 6.59 -18.21
C ASN A 73 -12.10 5.21 -17.52
N GLN A 74 -10.99 4.78 -16.92
CA GLN A 74 -10.96 3.60 -16.05
C GLN A 74 -11.07 4.03 -14.60
N LYS A 75 -11.94 3.35 -13.85
CA LYS A 75 -12.02 3.47 -12.40
C LYS A 75 -11.02 2.52 -11.77
N PHE A 76 -10.39 2.95 -10.69
CA PHE A 76 -9.52 2.09 -9.90
C PHE A 76 -9.75 2.33 -8.41
N ILE A 77 -9.48 1.32 -7.62
CA ILE A 77 -9.48 1.37 -6.17
C ILE A 77 -8.03 1.38 -5.73
N GLN A 78 -7.68 2.28 -4.82
CA GLN A 78 -6.35 2.31 -4.22
C GLN A 78 -6.47 2.15 -2.71
N LEU A 79 -5.76 1.17 -2.17
CA LEU A 79 -5.63 0.90 -0.74
C LEU A 79 -4.20 1.18 -0.33
N LYS A 80 -4.02 2.07 0.65
CA LYS A 80 -2.72 2.50 1.13
C LYS A 80 -2.50 2.01 2.54
N PHE A 81 -1.40 1.29 2.71
CA PHE A 81 -0.99 0.67 3.95
C PHE A 81 0.28 1.32 4.47
N ILE A 82 0.40 1.43 5.78
CA ILE A 82 1.67 1.68 6.45
C ILE A 82 2.31 0.34 6.79
N LEU A 83 3.62 0.24 6.58
CA LEU A 83 4.44 -0.92 6.93
C LEU A 83 5.26 -0.55 8.17
N GLN A 84 5.15 -1.35 9.22
CA GLN A 84 5.81 -1.11 10.49
C GLN A 84 6.46 -2.40 10.99
N ASN A 85 7.45 -2.27 11.86
CA ASN A 85 8.04 -3.39 12.56
C ASN A 85 8.18 -3.05 14.04
N LEU A 86 7.94 -4.04 14.89
CA LEU A 86 8.07 -3.91 16.33
C LEU A 86 9.53 -4.15 16.74
N ILE A 87 10.25 -3.06 17.03
CA ILE A 87 11.65 -3.10 17.48
C ILE A 87 11.70 -2.57 18.91
N ASN A 88 12.13 -3.40 19.88
CA ASN A 88 12.21 -3.02 21.30
C ASN A 88 10.91 -2.42 21.86
N ASN A 89 9.76 -3.02 21.51
CA ASN A 89 8.41 -2.56 21.86
C ASN A 89 7.99 -1.21 21.27
N ASN A 90 8.74 -0.67 20.31
CA ASN A 90 8.38 0.52 19.55
C ASN A 90 8.04 0.15 18.12
N HIS A 91 6.95 0.71 17.60
CA HIS A 91 6.58 0.58 16.21
C HIS A 91 7.48 1.51 15.38
N VAL A 92 8.34 0.91 14.57
CA VAL A 92 9.21 1.63 13.66
C VAL A 92 8.59 1.53 12.28
N ARG A 93 8.24 2.67 11.71
CA ARG A 93 7.76 2.75 10.33
C ARG A 93 8.90 2.38 9.38
N ILE A 94 8.60 1.48 8.44
CA ILE A 94 9.51 1.04 7.39
C ILE A 94 9.13 1.68 6.06
N GLY A 95 7.84 1.94 5.85
CA GLY A 95 7.39 2.48 4.58
C GLY A 95 5.88 2.50 4.46
N GLU A 96 5.43 2.65 3.22
CA GLU A 96 4.05 2.55 2.79
C GLU A 96 3.97 1.73 1.51
N LEU A 97 2.88 1.00 1.38
CA LEU A 97 2.52 0.24 0.17
C LEU A 97 1.13 0.68 -0.27
N SER A 98 1.00 1.11 -1.52
CA SER A 98 -0.30 1.33 -2.15
C SER A 98 -0.60 0.20 -3.12
N LEU A 99 -1.65 -0.57 -2.87
CA LEU A 99 -2.18 -1.56 -3.82
C LEU A 99 -3.29 -0.91 -4.67
N ILE A 100 -3.21 -1.09 -5.98
CA ILE A 100 -4.14 -0.54 -6.96
C ILE A 100 -4.88 -1.68 -7.65
N TYR A 101 -6.20 -1.63 -7.58
CA TYR A 101 -7.13 -2.59 -8.17
C TYR A 101 -8.00 -1.91 -9.23
N ASP A 102 -8.50 -2.68 -10.18
CA ASP A 102 -9.48 -2.22 -11.14
C ASP A 102 -10.90 -2.18 -10.53
N GLU A 103 -11.91 -1.86 -11.34
CA GLU A 103 -13.31 -1.85 -10.90
C GLU A 103 -13.89 -3.24 -10.59
N ASN A 104 -13.20 -4.31 -10.98
CA ASN A 104 -13.54 -5.70 -10.70
C ASN A 104 -12.75 -6.28 -9.52
N LEU A 105 -11.96 -5.45 -8.81
CA LEU A 105 -11.02 -5.87 -7.76
C LEU A 105 -9.88 -6.78 -8.25
N GLU A 106 -9.53 -6.72 -9.53
CA GLU A 106 -8.33 -7.36 -10.05
C GLU A 106 -7.10 -6.47 -9.79
N PHE A 107 -6.01 -7.07 -9.31
CA PHE A 107 -4.77 -6.34 -9.04
C PHE A 107 -4.19 -5.77 -10.34
N ILE A 108 -3.98 -4.44 -10.37
CA ILE A 108 -3.37 -3.74 -11.52
C ILE A 108 -1.90 -3.47 -11.23
N ASN A 109 -1.61 -2.86 -10.09
CA ASN A 109 -0.29 -2.33 -9.79
C ASN A 109 -0.12 -2.08 -8.29
N GLU A 110 1.12 -1.78 -7.92
CA GLU A 110 1.51 -1.37 -6.59
C GLU A 110 2.46 -0.17 -6.65
N ASN A 111 2.49 0.62 -5.59
CA ASN A 111 3.51 1.65 -5.41
C ASN A 111 4.12 1.51 -4.02
N TRP A 112 5.44 1.46 -3.99
CA TRP A 112 6.22 1.34 -2.77
C TRP A 112 6.83 2.68 -2.39
N TYR A 113 6.80 2.97 -1.10
CA TYR A 113 7.57 4.06 -0.50
C TYR A 113 8.30 3.49 0.71
N ILE A 114 9.59 3.23 0.57
CA ILE A 114 10.40 2.61 1.62
C ILE A 114 11.30 3.67 2.23
N ASP A 115 11.30 3.76 3.55
CA ASP A 115 12.25 4.57 4.29
C ASP A 115 13.65 3.96 4.14
N THR A 116 14.48 4.58 3.31
CA THR A 116 15.82 4.07 3.03
C THR A 116 16.78 4.23 4.21
N GLU A 117 16.52 5.15 5.16
CA GLU A 117 17.27 5.23 6.42
C GLU A 117 17.05 3.97 7.28
N PHE A 118 15.89 3.33 7.14
CA PHE A 118 15.64 2.02 7.75
C PHE A 118 16.51 0.93 7.11
N LEU A 119 16.66 0.93 5.78
CA LEU A 119 17.44 -0.09 5.06
C LEU A 119 18.93 -0.06 5.42
N GLU A 120 19.49 1.11 5.74
CA GLU A 120 20.89 1.22 6.17
C GLU A 120 21.14 0.60 7.56
N LYS A 121 20.14 0.50 8.43
CA LYS A 121 20.29 -0.04 9.79
C LYS A 121 20.43 -1.57 9.84
N PHE A 122 20.17 -2.26 8.73
CA PHE A 122 20.24 -3.73 8.63
C PHE A 122 21.36 -4.23 7.70
N LYS A 123 22.22 -3.33 7.20
CA LYS A 123 23.49 -3.69 6.56
C LYS A 123 24.61 -3.83 7.60
#